data_AF-A0A1Q3P9C3-F1
#
_entry.id   AF-A0A1Q3P9C3-F1
#
_cell.length_a   1.000
_cell.length_b   1.000
_cell.length_c   1.000
_cell.angle_alpha   90.00
_cell.angle_beta   90.00
_cell.angle_gamma   90.00
#
_symmetry.space_group_name_H-M   'P 1'
#
loop_
_entity.id
_entity.type
_entity.pdbx_description
1 polymer ?
#
loop_
_entity_poly.entity_id
_entity_poly.type
_entity_poly.pdbx_seq_one_letter_code
_entity_poly.pdbx_strand_id
1 'polypeptide(L)'
;MIKHEKIGPESFATSRKLKEMIDNRQITVAGNRNLKIYGRLSCGSGKRMKRSNRVFFTDERDALAHGYRPCGHCMREAHLKWKSG
;
A
#
# COMPACT_ATOMS: atom_id res chain seq x y z
N MET A 1 -4.22 6.35 -5.24
CA MET A 1 -2.77 6.22 -4.90
C MET A 1 -2.18 7.45 -4.20
N ILE A 2 -1.70 7.27 -2.96
CA ILE A 2 -1.05 8.28 -2.12
C ILE A 2 0.44 7.92 -1.97
N LYS A 3 1.34 8.86 -2.28
CA LYS A 3 2.79 8.68 -2.09
C LYS A 3 3.26 9.37 -0.81
N HIS A 4 4.40 8.95 -0.26
CA HIS A 4 4.97 9.58 0.93
C HIS A 4 5.19 11.09 0.78
N GLU A 5 5.60 11.57 -0.40
CA GLU A 5 5.84 12.99 -0.66
C GLU A 5 4.55 13.82 -0.54
N LYS A 6 3.38 13.23 -0.77
CA LYS A 6 2.08 13.89 -0.58
C LYS A 6 1.67 13.97 0.90
N ILE A 7 2.23 13.13 1.76
CA ILE A 7 1.95 13.15 3.21
C ILE A 7 2.83 14.20 3.87
N GLY A 8 4.13 14.21 3.53
CA GLY A 8 5.12 15.16 4.02
C GLY A 8 6.58 14.66 3.87
N PRO A 9 7.57 15.46 4.30
CA PRO A 9 8.98 15.09 4.28
C PRO A 9 9.28 13.92 5.25
N GLU A 10 10.52 13.43 5.25
CA GLU A 10 10.94 12.41 6.21
C GLU A 10 11.10 12.99 7.62
N SER A 11 10.04 12.90 8.41
CA SER A 11 9.98 13.43 9.77
C SER A 11 9.01 12.63 10.64
N PHE A 12 9.15 12.79 11.96
CA PHE A 12 8.21 12.21 12.93
C PHE A 12 6.77 12.68 12.70
N ALA A 13 6.58 13.97 12.39
CA ALA A 13 5.27 14.55 12.10
C ALA A 13 4.58 13.84 10.92
N THR A 14 5.32 13.53 9.85
CA THR A 14 4.79 12.79 8.71
C THR A 14 4.38 11.37 9.08
N SER A 15 5.16 10.69 9.93
CA SER A 15 4.81 9.36 10.43
C SER A 15 3.54 9.38 11.27
N ARG A 16 3.36 10.40 12.12
CA ARG A 16 2.12 10.61 12.90
C ARG A 16 0.91 10.85 11.99
N LYS A 17 1.05 11.70 10.97
CA LYS A 17 -0.01 11.96 9.98
C LYS A 17 -0.38 10.70 9.20
N LEU A 18 0.59 9.90 8.77
CA LEU A 18 0.31 8.61 8.12
C LEU A 18 -0.46 7.67 9.06
N LYS A 19 -0.08 7.60 10.34
CA LYS A 19 -0.79 6.78 11.34
C LYS A 19 -2.24 7.23 11.51
N GLU A 20 -2.48 8.53 11.58
CA GLU A 20 -3.83 9.10 11.65
C GLU A 20 -4.68 8.74 10.42
N MET A 21 -4.12 8.84 9.21
CA MET A 21 -4.82 8.43 7.98
C MET A 21 -5.18 6.93 7.98
N ILE A 22 -4.32 6.07 8.56
CA ILE A 22 -4.59 4.65 8.73
C ILE A 22 -5.71 4.43 9.76
N ASP A 23 -5.66 5.13 10.89
CA ASP A 23 -6.65 5.00 11.97
C ASP A 23 -8.03 5.47 11.52
N ASN A 24 -8.08 6.54 10.72
CA ASN A 24 -9.29 7.08 10.10
C ASN A 24 -9.73 6.30 8.85
N ARG A 25 -9.09 5.15 8.54
CA ARG A 25 -9.38 4.28 7.38
C ARG A 25 -9.31 4.97 6.02
N GLN A 26 -8.60 6.10 5.93
CA GLN A 26 -8.28 6.77 4.66
C GLN A 26 -7.19 6.01 3.89
N ILE A 27 -6.41 5.19 4.59
CA ILE A 27 -5.43 4.26 4.02
C ILE A 27 -5.69 2.88 4.62
N THR A 28 -6.03 1.90 3.79
CA THR A 28 -6.28 0.52 4.26
C THR A 28 -5.30 -0.49 3.67
N VAL A 29 -4.69 -0.19 2.52
CA VAL A 29 -3.67 -1.03 1.88
C VAL A 29 -2.45 -0.22 1.44
N ALA A 30 -1.32 -0.90 1.31
CA ALA A 30 -0.06 -0.31 0.82
C ALA A 30 0.51 -1.14 -0.32
N GLY A 31 1.39 -0.56 -1.12
CA GLY A 31 1.98 -1.24 -2.27
C GLY A 31 3.40 -0.82 -2.61
N ASN A 32 4.02 -1.62 -3.48
CA ASN A 32 5.28 -1.33 -4.15
C ASN A 32 4.99 -0.71 -5.50
N ARG A 33 5.37 0.56 -5.71
CA ARG A 33 5.11 1.27 -6.97
C ARG A 33 5.83 0.71 -8.19
N ASN A 34 7.03 0.13 -8.00
CA ASN A 34 7.86 -0.35 -9.09
C ASN A 34 7.39 -1.74 -9.55
N LEU A 35 7.07 -2.62 -8.61
CA LEU A 35 6.58 -3.97 -8.91
C LEU A 35 5.06 -4.01 -9.19
N LYS A 36 4.36 -2.89 -8.96
CA LYS A 36 2.89 -2.79 -9.08
C LYS A 36 2.16 -3.84 -8.23
N ILE A 37 2.58 -3.99 -6.98
CA ILE A 37 1.99 -4.94 -6.02
C ILE A 37 1.34 -4.16 -4.88
N TYR A 38 0.09 -4.46 -4.51
CA TYR A 38 -0.53 -3.97 -3.28
C TYR A 38 -0.74 -5.11 -2.27
N GLY A 39 -0.88 -4.77 -1.00
CA GLY A 39 -0.96 -5.71 0.11
C GLY A 39 -1.50 -5.08 1.38
N ARG A 40 -1.74 -5.92 2.38
CA ARG A 40 -2.08 -5.46 3.73
C ARG A 40 -0.98 -4.55 4.29
N LEU A 41 -1.36 -3.53 5.08
CA LEU A 41 -0.41 -2.73 5.89
C LEU A 41 0.44 -3.63 6.82
N SER A 42 -0.17 -4.78 7.18
CA SER A 42 0.39 -6.03 7.66
C SER A 42 1.76 -6.50 7.18
N CYS A 43 1.94 -6.39 5.86
CA CYS A 43 2.78 -7.29 5.09
C CYS A 43 4.26 -7.22 5.51
N GLY A 44 4.86 -8.36 5.86
CA GLY A 44 6.28 -8.42 6.23
C GLY A 44 7.21 -7.89 5.13
N SER A 45 6.92 -8.20 3.86
CA SER A 45 7.68 -7.64 2.72
C SER A 45 7.42 -6.14 2.54
N GLY A 46 6.20 -5.68 2.83
CA GLY A 46 5.84 -4.26 2.74
C GLY A 46 6.52 -3.40 3.82
N LYS A 47 6.63 -3.92 5.05
CA LYS A 47 7.27 -3.23 6.18
C LYS A 47 8.77 -3.00 5.97
N ARG A 48 9.44 -3.89 5.22
CA ARG A 48 10.88 -3.79 4.89
C ARG A 48 11.16 -2.94 3.64
N MET A 49 10.14 -2.39 3.01
CA MET A 49 10.28 -1.66 1.75
C MET A 49 10.89 -0.27 1.96
N LYS A 50 11.76 0.15 1.04
CA LYS A 50 12.21 1.55 0.97
C LYS A 50 11.00 2.49 0.86
N ARG A 51 11.03 3.60 1.60
CA ARG A 51 9.99 4.64 1.61
C ARG A 51 9.64 5.12 0.19
N SER A 52 10.64 5.34 -0.66
CA SER A 52 10.47 5.76 -2.05
C SER A 52 9.67 4.80 -2.92
N ASN A 53 9.69 3.50 -2.58
CA ASN A 53 8.94 2.46 -3.29
C ASN A 53 7.54 2.24 -2.70
N ARG A 54 7.30 2.68 -1.46
CA ARG A 54 6.06 2.44 -0.73
C ARG A 54 5.01 3.48 -1.07
N VAL A 55 3.84 3.00 -1.50
CA VAL A 55 2.65 3.81 -1.78
C VAL A 55 1.47 3.28 -0.99
N PHE A 56 0.42 4.09 -0.85
CA PHE A 56 -0.78 3.78 -0.08
C PHE A 56 -2.04 3.96 -0.93
N PHE A 57 -3.11 3.28 -0.57
CA PHE A 57 -4.40 3.36 -1.25
C PHE A 57 -5.53 3.37 -0.23
N THR A 58 -6.66 3.96 -0.62
CA THR A 58 -7.86 4.01 0.21
C THR A 58 -8.40 2.61 0.46
N ASP A 59 -8.43 1.77 -0.57
CA ASP A 59 -8.87 0.38 -0.54
C ASP A 59 -8.26 -0.44 -1.68
N GLU A 60 -8.66 -1.70 -1.77
CA GLU A 60 -8.22 -2.61 -2.83
C GLU A 60 -8.69 -2.17 -4.22
N ARG A 61 -9.87 -1.54 -4.33
CA ARG A 61 -10.42 -1.08 -5.62
C ARG A 61 -9.59 0.08 -6.17
N ASP A 62 -9.17 1.01 -5.32
CA ASP A 62 -8.23 2.09 -5.69
C ASP A 62 -6.89 1.50 -6.19
N ALA A 63 -6.36 0.48 -5.51
CA ALA A 63 -5.13 -0.18 -5.94
C ALA A 63 -5.27 -0.86 -7.30
N LEU A 64 -6.36 -1.61 -7.51
CA LEU A 64 -6.67 -2.29 -8.78
C LEU A 64 -6.88 -1.29 -9.92
N ALA A 65 -7.60 -0.19 -9.69
CA ALA A 65 -7.82 0.88 -10.67
C ALA A 65 -6.50 1.55 -11.10
N HIS A 66 -5.48 1.57 -10.23
CA HIS A 66 -4.14 2.04 -10.55
C HIS A 66 -3.24 0.97 -11.21
N GLY A 67 -3.78 -0.22 -11.53
CA GLY A 67 -3.07 -1.32 -12.18
C GLY A 67 -2.14 -2.11 -11.26
N TYR A 68 -2.43 -2.15 -9.96
CA TYR A 68 -1.65 -2.95 -9.01
C TYR A 68 -2.28 -4.33 -8.82
N ARG A 69 -1.46 -5.37 -8.78
CA ARG A 69 -1.90 -6.73 -8.45
C ARG A 69 -1.84 -7.00 -6.95
N PRO A 70 -2.66 -7.91 -6.41
CA PRO A 70 -2.59 -8.28 -5.00
C PRO A 70 -1.26 -8.99 -4.66
N CYS A 71 -0.81 -8.88 -3.42
CA CYS A 71 0.43 -9.50 -2.97
C CYS A 71 0.25 -11.01 -2.81
N GLY A 72 1.00 -11.83 -3.55
CA GLY A 72 0.93 -13.29 -3.45
C GLY A 72 1.30 -13.87 -2.07
N HIS A 73 2.01 -13.12 -1.23
CA HIS A 73 2.36 -13.55 0.13
C HIS A 73 1.25 -13.22 1.13
N CYS A 74 0.87 -11.94 1.26
CA CYS A 74 -0.09 -11.53 2.28
C CYS A 74 -1.56 -11.51 1.80
N MET A 75 -1.83 -11.68 0.50
CA MET A 75 -3.17 -11.66 -0.08
C MET A 75 -3.33 -12.81 -1.09
N ARG A 76 -2.95 -14.02 -0.69
CA ARG A 76 -2.84 -15.17 -1.59
C ARG A 76 -4.12 -15.46 -2.36
N GLU A 77 -5.28 -15.47 -1.71
CA GLU A 77 -6.57 -15.72 -2.37
C GLU A 77 -6.90 -14.66 -3.42
N ALA A 78 -6.79 -13.37 -3.06
CA ALA A 78 -7.00 -12.27 -4.00
C ALA A 78 -6.02 -12.33 -5.18
N HIS A 79 -4.76 -12.66 -4.92
CA HIS A 79 -3.73 -12.82 -5.95
C HIS A 79 -4.04 -13.99 -6.90
N LEU A 80 -4.54 -15.12 -6.39
CA LEU A 80 -4.96 -16.24 -7.22
C LEU A 80 -6.13 -15.85 -8.12
N LYS A 81 -7.15 -15.17 -7.58
CA LYS A 81 -8.28 -14.63 -8.36
C LYS A 81 -7.84 -13.66 -9.44
N TRP A 82 -6.91 -12.77 -9.12
CA TRP A 82 -6.32 -11.83 -10.09
C TRP A 82 -5.53 -12.54 -11.20
N LYS A 83 -4.84 -13.65 -10.89
CA LYS A 83 -4.04 -14.40 -11.86
C LYS A 83 -4.88 -15.27 -12.80
N SER A 84 -6.06 -15.69 -12.37
CA SER A 84 -6.97 -16.53 -13.15
C SER A 84 -7.90 -15.76 -14.09
N GLY A 85 -7.93 -14.42 -13.99
CA GLY A 85 -8.65 -13.52 -14.91
C GLY A 85 -7.70 -12.90 -15.91
#